data_AF-A0A0C2ZD53-F1
#
_entry.id   AF-A0A0C2ZD53-F1
#
_cell.length_a   1.000
_cell.length_b   1.000
_cell.length_c   1.000
_cell.angle_alpha   90.00
_cell.angle_beta   90.00
_cell.angle_gamma   90.00
#
_symmetry.space_group_name_H-M   'P 1'
#
loop_
_entity.id
_entity.type
_entity.pdbx_description
1 polymer ?
#
loop_
_entity_poly.entity_id
_entity_poly.type
_entity_poly.pdbx_seq_one_letter_code
_entity_poly.pdbx_strand_id
1 'polypeptide(L)'
;MWCSRCQNAWYCTPEHLQSDWPRHRRECIPAAQAQNYNIIATPPPAEQQMITVSAILFSPEEERPRIITVKCRPPQAPSQGMCPQPLVSMHFPDGQAESIVLTQGLNGEPLRFPLHLWYSPTALSRSAPINRAIYHITSGAALKQWCGTVVVLKFNGSRRQGYSDAGSNDLPALSAYFLAYK
;
A
#
# COMPACT_ATOMS: atom_id res chain seq x y z
N MET A 1 17.02 1.83 52.58
CA MET A 1 16.18 2.71 51.75
C MET A 1 17.00 3.31 50.62
N TRP A 2 16.43 3.34 49.42
CA TRP A 2 17.02 4.02 48.28
C TRP A 2 16.75 5.53 48.34
N CYS A 3 17.68 6.34 47.85
CA CYS A 3 17.43 7.77 47.63
C CYS A 3 16.23 7.93 46.68
N SER A 4 15.16 8.59 47.13
CA SER A 4 13.93 8.73 46.35
C SER A 4 14.09 9.54 45.06
N ARG A 5 15.13 10.39 44.99
CA ARG A 5 15.39 11.28 43.87
C ARG A 5 16.18 10.59 42.75
N CYS A 6 17.31 9.97 43.07
CA CYS A 6 18.17 9.32 42.07
C CYS A 6 17.96 7.81 41.95
N GLN A 7 17.37 7.18 42.96
CA GLN A 7 17.25 5.72 43.10
C GLN A 7 18.59 4.96 42.92
N ASN A 8 19.74 5.64 43.06
CA ASN A 8 21.06 5.11 42.72
C ASN A 8 22.00 5.00 43.94
N ALA A 9 21.48 5.23 45.14
CA ALA A 9 22.22 5.06 46.40
C ALA A 9 21.30 4.47 47.47
N TRP A 10 21.82 3.54 48.26
CA TRP A 10 21.08 2.86 49.33
C TRP A 10 21.69 3.18 50.71
N TYR A 11 20.83 3.46 51.68
CA TYR A 11 21.19 3.75 53.07
C TYR A 11 20.40 2.86 54.02
N CYS A 12 20.96 2.41 55.14
CA CYS A 12 20.20 1.56 56.06
C CYS A 12 19.08 2.32 56.80
N THR A 13 19.24 3.63 57.05
CA THR A 13 18.23 4.48 57.70
C THR A 13 18.18 5.90 57.11
N PRO A 14 17.09 6.67 57.35
CA PRO A 14 16.98 8.06 56.91
C PRO A 14 18.05 8.98 57.50
N GLU A 15 18.48 8.72 58.74
CA GLU A 15 19.49 9.53 59.44
C GLU A 15 20.85 9.46 58.71
N HIS A 16 21.21 8.28 58.19
CA HIS A 16 22.43 8.11 57.41
C HIS A 16 22.38 8.78 56.04
N LEU A 17 21.21 8.81 55.39
CA LEU A 17 21.01 9.59 54.18
C LEU A 17 21.18 11.10 54.47
N GLN A 18 20.62 11.57 55.59
CA GLN A 18 20.67 12.99 55.94
C GLN A 18 22.07 13.46 56.33
N SER A 19 22.82 12.61 57.04
CA SER A 19 24.24 12.83 57.35
C SER A 19 25.11 12.90 56.08
N ASP A 20 24.87 12.01 55.11
CA ASP A 20 25.62 11.95 53.84
C ASP A 20 25.14 12.97 52.79
N TRP A 21 23.99 13.62 53.03
CA TRP A 21 23.33 14.49 52.05
C TRP A 21 24.22 15.62 51.49
N PRO A 22 25.08 16.32 52.27
CA PRO A 22 25.96 17.36 51.73
C PRO A 22 26.95 16.87 50.67
N ARG A 23 27.35 15.59 50.74
CA ARG A 23 28.16 14.92 49.70
C ARG A 23 27.25 14.41 48.59
N HIS A 24 26.27 13.56 48.95
CA HIS A 24 25.41 12.86 48.00
C HIS A 24 24.68 13.80 47.03
N ARG A 25 24.21 14.97 47.50
CA ARG A 25 23.48 15.93 46.65
C ARG A 25 24.28 16.47 45.46
N ARG A 26 25.63 16.41 45.52
CA ARG A 26 26.51 16.86 44.42
C ARG A 26 26.51 15.89 43.25
N GLU A 27 26.19 14.62 43.51
CA GLU A 27 26.22 13.52 42.53
C GLU A 27 24.82 12.89 42.35
N CYS A 28 23.82 13.36 43.10
CA CYS A 28 22.44 12.88 43.04
C CYS A 28 21.72 13.41 41.79
N ILE A 29 21.91 12.72 40.67
CA ILE A 29 21.17 12.96 39.43
C ILE A 29 19.79 12.30 39.55
N PRO A 30 18.68 13.03 39.35
CA PRO A 30 17.35 12.44 39.38
C PRO A 30 17.27 11.23 38.43
N ALA A 31 16.75 10.10 38.91
CA ALA A 31 16.36 9.03 38.01
C ALA A 31 15.35 9.65 37.04
N ALA A 32 15.50 9.37 35.75
CA ALA A 32 14.47 9.70 34.78
C ALA A 32 13.21 8.93 35.20
N GLN A 33 12.41 9.53 36.08
CA GLN A 33 11.04 9.14 36.27
C GLN A 33 10.46 9.21 34.86
N ALA A 34 10.04 8.06 34.32
CA ALA A 34 9.06 8.04 33.26
C ALA A 34 7.88 8.86 33.80
N GLN A 35 7.93 10.15 33.48
CA GLN A 35 7.03 11.11 34.07
C GLN A 35 5.67 10.74 33.51
N ASN A 36 4.79 10.35 34.40
CA ASN A 36 3.36 10.24 34.14
C ASN A 36 2.78 11.65 34.17
N TYR A 37 3.32 12.52 33.30
CA TYR A 37 2.72 13.80 32.99
C TYR A 37 1.47 13.53 32.17
N ASN A 38 0.33 14.12 32.57
CA ASN A 38 -0.79 14.37 31.68
C ASN A 38 -0.35 15.35 30.58
N ILE A 39 0.56 14.91 29.71
CA ILE A 39 0.68 15.46 28.39
C ILE A 39 -0.61 15.00 27.72
N ILE A 40 -1.44 15.95 27.30
CA ILE A 40 -2.33 15.70 26.18
C ILE A 40 -1.37 15.41 25.03
N ALA A 41 -0.93 14.15 24.93
CA ALA A 41 -0.20 13.67 23.79
C ALA A 41 -1.18 13.88 22.65
N THR A 42 -0.96 14.93 21.85
CA THR A 42 -1.40 14.89 20.46
C THR A 42 -0.95 13.52 19.98
N PRO A 43 -1.87 12.58 19.69
CA PRO A 43 -1.47 11.29 19.18
C PRO A 43 -0.54 11.58 18.00
N PRO A 44 0.57 10.82 17.84
CA PRO A 44 1.37 10.93 16.63
C PRO A 44 0.40 10.97 15.45
N PRO A 45 0.52 11.98 14.54
CA PRO A 45 -0.48 12.20 13.51
C PRO A 45 -0.79 10.85 12.88
N ALA A 46 -2.02 10.38 13.06
CA ALA A 46 -2.37 8.99 12.80
C ALA A 46 -1.84 8.64 11.42
N GLU A 47 -0.78 7.83 11.35
CA GLU A 47 -0.23 7.43 10.07
C GLU A 47 -1.39 6.79 9.32
N GLN A 48 -1.79 7.40 8.21
CA GLN A 48 -2.93 6.92 7.44
C GLN A 48 -2.62 5.48 7.06
N GLN A 49 -3.31 4.53 7.70
CA GLN A 49 -3.09 3.12 7.49
C GLN A 49 -3.38 2.82 6.03
N MET A 50 -2.32 2.63 5.26
CA MET A 50 -2.43 2.24 3.85
C MET A 50 -2.99 0.82 3.81
N ILE A 51 -3.93 0.60 2.91
CA ILE A 51 -4.46 -0.73 2.63
C ILE A 51 -3.52 -1.37 1.62
N THR A 52 -3.15 -2.64 1.81
CA THR A 52 -2.37 -3.40 0.82
C THR A 52 -3.25 -4.46 0.18
N VAL A 53 -3.18 -4.57 -1.14
CA VAL A 53 -3.86 -5.62 -1.91
C VAL A 53 -2.93 -6.25 -2.94
N SER A 54 -3.24 -7.47 -3.33
CA SER A 54 -2.58 -8.15 -4.44
C SER A 54 -3.14 -7.64 -5.77
N ALA A 55 -2.25 -7.30 -6.70
CA ALA A 55 -2.57 -6.88 -8.06
C ALA A 55 -1.83 -7.77 -9.07
N ILE A 56 -2.33 -7.86 -10.29
CA ILE A 56 -1.69 -8.58 -11.39
C ILE A 56 -0.88 -7.57 -12.21
N LEU A 57 0.42 -7.82 -12.34
CA LEU A 57 1.33 -7.05 -13.19
C LEU A 57 1.57 -7.81 -14.49
N PHE A 58 1.27 -7.15 -15.60
CA PHE A 58 1.74 -7.54 -16.93
C PHE A 58 2.93 -6.66 -17.28
N SER A 59 4.14 -7.18 -17.06
CA SER A 59 5.38 -6.51 -17.47
C SER A 59 5.68 -6.84 -18.94
N PRO A 60 6.12 -5.87 -19.76
CA PRO A 60 6.50 -6.16 -21.14
C PRO A 60 7.73 -7.04 -21.26
N GLU A 61 8.58 -7.09 -20.23
CA GLU A 61 9.81 -7.89 -20.22
C GLU A 61 9.57 -9.37 -19.87
N GLU A 62 8.36 -9.71 -19.39
CA GLU A 62 8.05 -11.02 -18.84
C GLU A 62 6.97 -11.73 -19.67
N GLU A 63 7.08 -13.05 -19.81
CA GLU A 63 6.08 -13.84 -20.56
C GLU A 63 4.85 -14.21 -19.72
N ARG A 64 4.98 -14.18 -18.39
CA ARG A 64 3.88 -14.54 -17.49
C ARG A 64 3.55 -13.37 -16.59
N PRO A 65 2.25 -13.11 -16.33
CA PRO A 65 1.87 -12.11 -15.35
C PRO A 65 2.34 -12.49 -13.94
N ARG A 66 2.66 -11.49 -13.13
CA ARG A 66 3.08 -11.64 -11.74
C ARG A 66 2.06 -11.07 -10.78
N ILE A 67 2.01 -11.63 -9.57
CA ILE A 67 1.29 -11.01 -8.46
C ILE A 67 2.23 -10.05 -7.73
N ILE A 68 1.78 -8.81 -7.54
CA ILE A 68 2.50 -7.76 -6.83
C ILE A 68 1.63 -7.18 -5.72
N THR A 69 2.27 -6.61 -4.70
CA THR A 69 1.56 -5.88 -3.64
C THR A 69 1.44 -4.41 -4.00
N VAL A 70 0.21 -3.89 -4.04
CA VAL A 70 -0.09 -2.47 -4.26
C VAL A 70 -0.61 -1.85 -2.97
N LYS A 71 -0.04 -0.71 -2.61
CA LYS A 71 -0.54 0.13 -1.50
C LYS A 71 -1.65 1.03 -2.02
N CYS A 72 -2.70 1.19 -1.23
CA CYS A 72 -3.86 2.00 -1.53
C CYS A 72 -4.04 3.04 -0.42
N ARG A 73 -4.14 4.31 -0.82
CA ARG A 73 -4.41 5.43 0.09
C ARG A 73 -5.93 5.50 0.35
N PRO A 74 -6.39 5.49 1.59
CA PRO A 74 -7.81 5.65 1.89
C PRO A 74 -8.31 7.04 1.44
N PRO A 75 -9.61 7.20 1.13
CA PRO A 75 -10.19 8.49 0.81
C PRO A 75 -9.96 9.48 1.96
N GLN A 76 -9.46 10.68 1.66
CA GLN A 76 -9.18 11.68 2.70
C GLN A 76 -10.38 12.61 2.97
N ALA A 77 -11.34 12.66 2.05
CA ALA A 77 -12.54 13.47 2.17
C ALA A 77 -13.79 12.70 1.70
N PRO A 78 -14.97 12.97 2.30
CA PRO A 78 -16.24 12.36 1.86
C PRO A 78 -16.59 12.60 0.39
N SER A 79 -16.05 13.68 -0.21
CA SER A 79 -16.24 14.03 -1.62
C SER A 79 -15.43 13.18 -2.59
N GLN A 80 -14.40 12.44 -2.14
CA GLN A 80 -13.49 11.68 -3.01
C GLN A 80 -13.98 10.26 -3.35
N GLY A 81 -15.24 9.95 -3.01
CA GLY A 81 -15.80 8.61 -3.15
C GLY A 81 -15.24 7.63 -2.12
N MET A 82 -15.83 6.45 -2.06
CA MET A 82 -15.50 5.43 -1.04
C MET A 82 -14.28 4.56 -1.43
N CYS A 83 -13.87 4.59 -2.70
CA CYS A 83 -12.82 3.69 -3.20
C CYS A 83 -11.43 4.25 -2.85
N PRO A 84 -10.53 3.45 -2.24
CA PRO A 84 -9.18 3.91 -1.96
C PRO A 84 -8.39 4.12 -3.26
N GLN A 85 -7.44 5.06 -3.26
CA GLN A 85 -6.60 5.37 -4.43
C GLN A 85 -5.38 4.45 -4.48
N PRO A 86 -5.22 3.61 -5.52
CA PRO A 86 -4.06 2.73 -5.63
C PRO A 86 -2.81 3.50 -6.06
N LEU A 87 -1.67 3.19 -5.44
CA LEU A 87 -0.37 3.79 -5.73
C LEU A 87 0.37 2.97 -6.80
N VAL A 88 -0.05 3.13 -8.05
CA VAL A 88 0.49 2.36 -9.20
C VAL A 88 1.57 3.11 -9.98
N SER A 89 1.76 4.41 -9.73
CA SER A 89 2.67 5.28 -10.51
C SER A 89 4.11 4.74 -10.59
N MET A 90 4.57 4.03 -9.56
CA MET A 90 5.90 3.41 -9.52
C MET A 90 6.11 2.34 -10.62
N HIS A 91 5.04 1.84 -11.23
CA HIS A 91 5.10 0.86 -12.32
C HIS A 91 5.09 1.50 -13.72
N PHE A 92 4.93 2.83 -13.80
CA PHE A 92 4.83 3.59 -15.04
C PHE A 92 6.00 4.58 -15.13
N PRO A 93 7.05 4.29 -15.93
CA PRO A 93 8.27 5.10 -15.99
C PRO A 93 8.06 6.55 -16.44
N ASP A 94 6.95 6.80 -17.14
CA ASP A 94 6.52 8.11 -17.62
C ASP A 94 5.71 8.89 -16.59
N GLY A 95 5.38 8.27 -15.45
CA GLY A 95 4.54 8.83 -14.41
C GLY A 95 3.09 9.05 -14.84
N GLN A 96 2.70 8.60 -16.04
CA GLN A 96 1.36 8.73 -16.58
C GLN A 96 0.66 7.38 -16.51
N ALA A 97 -0.53 7.37 -15.91
CA ALA A 97 -1.37 6.19 -15.86
C ALA A 97 -2.82 6.59 -16.04
N GLU A 98 -3.46 5.97 -17.02
CA GLU A 98 -4.91 6.00 -17.19
C GLU A 98 -5.50 4.67 -16.73
N SER A 99 -6.82 4.63 -16.57
CA SER A 99 -7.48 3.42 -16.11
C SER A 99 -8.78 3.10 -16.84
N ILE A 100 -9.06 1.80 -16.92
CA ILE A 100 -10.29 1.23 -17.48
C ILE A 100 -10.89 0.30 -16.44
N VAL A 101 -12.21 0.38 -16.25
CA VAL A 101 -12.94 -0.56 -15.39
C VAL A 101 -13.62 -1.61 -16.25
N LEU A 102 -13.13 -2.85 -16.15
CA LEU A 102 -13.75 -4.02 -16.75
C LEU A 102 -14.88 -4.51 -15.86
N THR A 103 -16.11 -4.38 -16.35
CA THR A 103 -17.33 -4.84 -15.66
C THR A 103 -17.90 -6.14 -16.22
N GLN A 104 -17.40 -6.59 -17.36
CA GLN A 104 -17.87 -7.77 -18.09
C GLN A 104 -16.74 -8.77 -18.26
N GLY A 105 -17.05 -10.05 -18.12
CA GLY A 105 -16.12 -11.16 -18.30
C GLY A 105 -16.33 -11.86 -19.64
N LEU A 106 -16.13 -13.17 -19.62
CA LEU A 106 -16.36 -14.04 -20.78
C LEU A 106 -17.82 -13.93 -21.25
N ASN A 107 -18.01 -13.87 -22.56
CA ASN A 107 -19.33 -13.78 -23.22
C ASN A 107 -20.19 -12.56 -22.81
N GLY A 108 -19.59 -11.52 -22.23
CA GLY A 108 -20.30 -10.31 -21.81
C GLY A 108 -21.01 -10.42 -20.45
N GLU A 109 -20.85 -11.54 -19.74
CA GLU A 109 -21.45 -11.73 -18.42
C GLU A 109 -20.89 -10.73 -17.40
N PRO A 110 -21.73 -10.14 -16.53
CA PRO A 110 -21.26 -9.17 -15.56
C PRO A 110 -20.34 -9.80 -14.52
N LEU A 111 -19.19 -9.17 -14.30
CA LEU A 111 -18.25 -9.58 -13.25
C LEU A 111 -18.82 -9.25 -11.87
N ARG A 112 -18.90 -10.27 -11.01
CA ARG A 112 -19.19 -10.09 -9.57
C ARG A 112 -18.20 -9.13 -8.91
N PHE A 113 -16.96 -9.17 -9.35
CA PHE A 113 -15.84 -8.35 -8.89
C PHE A 113 -15.20 -7.70 -10.11
N PRO A 114 -15.61 -6.46 -10.48
CA PRO A 114 -15.03 -5.76 -11.63
C PRO A 114 -13.51 -5.60 -11.48
N LEU A 115 -12.78 -5.55 -12.60
CA LEU A 115 -11.33 -5.37 -12.62
C LEU A 115 -10.99 -3.92 -13.01
N HIS A 116 -9.98 -3.35 -12.36
CA HIS A 116 -9.49 -2.01 -12.60
C HIS A 116 -8.11 -2.09 -13.24
N LEU A 117 -8.05 -1.88 -14.55
CA LEU A 117 -6.85 -1.93 -15.34
C LEU A 117 -6.21 -0.54 -15.37
N TRP A 118 -4.92 -0.46 -15.15
CA TRP A 118 -4.10 0.74 -15.26
C TRP A 118 -3.06 0.53 -16.37
N TYR A 119 -2.90 1.51 -17.24
CA TYR A 119 -1.99 1.47 -18.38
C TYR A 119 -1.39 2.85 -18.65
N SER A 120 -0.26 2.91 -19.38
CA SER A 120 0.25 4.20 -19.89
C SER A 120 -0.41 4.52 -21.23
N PRO A 121 -1.11 5.67 -21.37
CA PRO A 121 -1.71 6.08 -22.64
C PRO A 121 -0.68 6.47 -23.69
N THR A 122 0.56 6.79 -23.28
CA THR A 122 1.64 7.21 -24.18
C THR A 122 2.60 6.08 -24.54
N ALA A 123 2.36 4.86 -24.05
CA ALA A 123 3.26 3.73 -24.26
C ALA A 123 3.56 3.49 -25.74
N LEU A 124 2.54 3.51 -26.62
CA LEU A 124 2.72 3.31 -28.05
C LEU A 124 3.49 4.46 -28.71
N SER A 125 3.13 5.72 -28.44
CA SER A 125 3.77 6.88 -29.05
C SER A 125 5.22 7.05 -28.60
N ARG A 126 5.58 6.51 -27.43
CA ARG A 126 6.94 6.45 -26.91
C ARG A 126 7.71 5.19 -27.32
N SER A 127 7.15 4.38 -28.22
CA SER A 127 7.76 3.13 -28.69
C SER A 127 8.10 2.15 -27.56
N ALA A 128 7.25 2.10 -26.52
CA ALA A 128 7.37 1.10 -25.47
C ALA A 128 7.20 -0.31 -26.07
N PRO A 129 7.89 -1.32 -25.53
CA PRO A 129 7.82 -2.69 -26.02
C PRO A 129 6.40 -3.26 -25.93
N ILE A 130 6.08 -4.19 -26.84
CA ILE A 130 4.86 -4.99 -26.77
C ILE A 130 4.86 -5.78 -25.47
N ASN A 131 3.71 -5.80 -24.79
CA ASN A 131 3.56 -6.50 -23.54
C ASN A 131 3.55 -8.01 -23.77
N ARG A 132 4.69 -8.67 -23.50
CA ARG A 132 4.86 -10.12 -23.73
C ARG A 132 3.93 -10.96 -22.89
N ALA A 133 3.61 -10.55 -21.66
CA ALA A 133 2.68 -11.26 -20.81
C ALA A 133 1.25 -11.26 -21.39
N ILE A 134 0.79 -10.12 -21.91
CA ILE A 134 -0.50 -10.02 -22.61
C ILE A 134 -0.47 -10.82 -23.91
N TYR A 135 0.60 -10.71 -24.70
CA TYR A 135 0.78 -11.49 -25.91
C TYR A 135 0.68 -13.00 -25.62
N HIS A 136 1.34 -13.47 -24.56
CA HIS A 136 1.32 -14.87 -24.16
C HIS A 136 -0.08 -15.35 -23.71
N ILE A 137 -0.79 -14.61 -22.83
CA ILE A 137 -2.12 -15.05 -22.36
C ILE A 137 -3.22 -14.96 -23.42
N THR A 138 -2.94 -14.28 -24.53
CA THR A 138 -3.81 -14.20 -25.71
C THR A 138 -3.32 -15.08 -26.86
N SER A 139 -2.22 -15.81 -26.68
CA SER A 139 -1.55 -16.59 -27.74
C SER A 139 -1.30 -15.77 -29.02
N GLY A 140 -1.05 -14.46 -28.88
CA GLY A 140 -0.84 -13.54 -29.99
C GLY A 140 -2.10 -13.20 -30.80
N ALA A 141 -3.29 -13.61 -30.35
CA ALA A 141 -4.55 -13.39 -31.08
C ALA A 141 -5.24 -12.05 -30.77
N ALA A 142 -4.67 -11.23 -29.87
CA ALA A 142 -5.19 -9.90 -29.59
C ALA A 142 -5.07 -8.99 -30.83
N LEU A 143 -6.18 -8.37 -31.24
CA LEU A 143 -6.22 -7.49 -32.42
C LEU A 143 -5.35 -6.24 -32.24
N LYS A 144 -5.39 -5.66 -31.04
CA LYS A 144 -4.58 -4.51 -30.65
C LYS A 144 -3.32 -4.98 -29.92
N GLN A 145 -2.17 -4.50 -30.36
CA GLN A 145 -0.92 -4.66 -29.62
C GLN A 145 -0.95 -3.77 -28.37
N TRP A 146 -0.95 -4.40 -27.21
CA TRP A 146 -0.80 -3.70 -25.93
C TRP A 146 0.69 -3.44 -25.69
N CYS A 147 1.08 -2.16 -25.63
CA CYS A 147 2.46 -1.76 -25.35
C CYS A 147 2.61 -1.27 -23.91
N GLY A 148 3.78 -1.52 -23.32
CA GLY A 148 4.13 -1.07 -21.97
C GLY A 148 3.46 -1.86 -20.85
N THR A 149 3.66 -1.39 -19.62
CA THR A 149 3.15 -2.03 -18.40
C THR A 149 1.64 -1.94 -18.30
N VAL A 150 1.00 -3.01 -17.80
CA VAL A 150 -0.40 -2.98 -17.34
C VAL A 150 -0.49 -3.53 -15.91
N VAL A 151 -1.17 -2.81 -15.03
CA VAL A 151 -1.43 -3.23 -13.64
C VAL A 151 -2.93 -3.42 -13.46
N VAL A 152 -3.34 -4.56 -12.91
CA VAL A 152 -4.76 -4.89 -12.70
C VAL A 152 -5.05 -5.08 -11.23
N LEU A 153 -5.99 -4.29 -10.71
CA LEU A 153 -6.57 -4.47 -9.37
C LEU A 153 -7.97 -5.07 -9.49
N LYS A 154 -8.45 -5.69 -8.41
CA LYS A 154 -9.80 -6.27 -8.34
C LYS A 154 -10.65 -5.52 -7.33
N PHE A 155 -11.82 -5.05 -7.75
CA PHE A 155 -12.74 -4.40 -6.83
C PHE A 155 -13.38 -5.41 -5.87
N ASN A 156 -13.61 -4.97 -4.63
CA ASN A 156 -14.41 -5.69 -3.65
C ASN A 156 -15.91 -5.48 -3.92
N GLY A 157 -16.41 -6.16 -4.95
CA GLY A 157 -17.81 -6.21 -5.34
C GLY A 157 -18.21 -5.18 -6.38
N SER A 158 -19.44 -5.30 -6.89
CA SER A 158 -19.97 -4.48 -7.99
C SER A 158 -20.06 -2.98 -7.69
N ARG A 159 -20.12 -2.60 -6.40
CA ARG A 159 -20.16 -1.20 -5.94
C ARG A 159 -18.81 -0.49 -5.98
N ARG A 160 -17.69 -1.23 -6.18
CA ARG A 160 -16.34 -0.66 -6.36
C ARG A 160 -15.87 0.24 -5.19
N GLN A 161 -16.30 -0.07 -3.97
CA GLN A 161 -15.98 0.74 -2.77
C GLN A 161 -14.66 0.33 -2.09
N GLY A 162 -13.93 -0.62 -2.67
CA GLY A 162 -12.68 -1.14 -2.12
C GLY A 162 -12.01 -2.06 -3.13
N TYR A 163 -10.81 -2.51 -2.81
CA TYR A 163 -10.13 -3.57 -3.54
C TYR A 163 -10.07 -4.85 -2.72
N SER A 164 -9.96 -5.98 -3.41
CA SER A 164 -9.60 -7.28 -2.87
C SER A 164 -8.42 -7.84 -3.66
N ASP A 165 -7.87 -8.97 -3.21
CA ASP A 165 -6.75 -9.60 -3.87
C ASP A 165 -7.13 -10.09 -5.28
N ALA A 166 -6.42 -9.59 -6.29
CA ALA A 166 -6.44 -10.12 -7.65
C ALA A 166 -5.50 -11.33 -7.76
N GLY A 167 -5.85 -12.30 -8.60
CA GLY A 167 -5.07 -13.52 -8.76
C GLY A 167 -5.26 -14.19 -10.12
N SER A 168 -4.67 -15.38 -10.27
CA SER A 168 -4.72 -16.16 -11.52
C SER A 168 -6.15 -16.46 -12.01
N ASN A 169 -7.12 -16.52 -11.09
CA ASN A 169 -8.53 -16.74 -11.42
C ASN A 169 -9.17 -15.58 -12.22
N ASP A 170 -8.54 -14.41 -12.21
CA ASP A 170 -9.03 -13.24 -12.96
C ASP A 170 -8.45 -13.20 -14.40
N LEU A 171 -7.45 -14.04 -14.72
CA LEU A 171 -6.80 -14.09 -16.03
C LEU A 171 -7.74 -14.45 -17.20
N PRO A 172 -8.71 -15.37 -17.08
CA PRO A 172 -9.63 -15.66 -18.19
C PRO A 172 -10.45 -14.46 -18.63
N ALA A 173 -10.94 -13.64 -17.68
CA ALA A 173 -11.66 -12.41 -18.00
C ALA A 173 -10.75 -11.35 -18.64
N LEU A 174 -9.51 -11.23 -18.17
CA LEU A 174 -8.51 -10.32 -18.75
C LEU A 174 -8.11 -10.74 -20.17
N SER A 175 -7.86 -12.04 -20.40
CA SER A 175 -7.55 -12.56 -21.73
C SER A 175 -8.70 -12.27 -22.70
N ALA A 176 -9.94 -12.53 -22.31
CA ALA A 176 -11.12 -12.21 -23.11
C ALA A 176 -11.22 -10.71 -23.45
N TYR A 177 -10.96 -9.84 -22.46
CA TYR A 177 -10.94 -8.40 -22.68
C TYR A 177 -9.86 -7.99 -23.69
N PHE A 178 -8.62 -8.46 -23.52
CA PHE A 178 -7.52 -8.13 -24.43
C PHE A 178 -7.75 -8.63 -25.86
N LEU A 179 -8.43 -9.78 -26.02
CA LEU A 179 -8.83 -10.30 -27.33
C LEU A 179 -9.91 -9.43 -28.01
N ALA A 180 -10.88 -8.92 -27.23
CA ALA A 180 -12.00 -8.16 -27.76
C ALA A 180 -11.71 -6.66 -27.96
N TYR A 181 -10.70 -6.13 -27.27
CA TYR A 181 -10.37 -4.71 -27.29
C TYR A 181 -9.77 -4.28 -28.63
N LYS A 182 -10.28 -3.17 -29.18
CA LYS A 182 -9.91 -2.61 -30.49
C LYS A 182 -9.14 -1.31 -30.32
#